data_AF-A0A9W8QAC6-F1
#
_entry.id   AF-A0A9W8QAC6-F1
#
_cell.length_a   1.000
_cell.length_b   1.000
_cell.length_c   1.000
_cell.angle_alpha   90.00
_cell.angle_beta   90.00
_cell.angle_gamma   90.00
#
_symmetry.space_group_name_H-M   'P 1'
#
loop_
_entity.id
_entity.type
_entity.pdbx_description
1 polymer ?
#
loop_
_entity_poly.entity_id
_entity_poly.type
_entity_poly.pdbx_seq_one_letter_code
_entity_poly.pdbx_strand_id
1 'polypeptide(L)'
;MPTTMGQLLNPKGYPSRVVYRYAPVLLLFAFCYAGYLLWDDSRIWGKARARLPIAFDPTHPIKKLMIDAREEHEVTLETKRTYNLTATAARYRELRGRHPPPGFDKWVEAAVAADAILVEEYFDRIYKDLRPFWGLDAATLAKRAAASDFAVKVRNGTVAVRGLDKDWVHWLEHWSGLVKEFAEHMPDVDMPVNMMDEPRIIVPHETLDALVQQESQKRQLQPIEQVSTNYTGLQHIDDSNPEPYDAHWLGPDNAYWDLAVKACAPGTLAHGVPAIRDFTPAAEVPDNWKPKYSFKGYVQNWTAAIDPCEQPHLRQLHGSFVEPISISTTEELIPLFGGCKLSLNNEIVIPGAMYLTDELRATASCGAASTPAAAPTTTTDRRARPRL
;
A
#
# COMPACT_ATOMS: atom_id res chain seq x y z
N MET A 1 -90.09 -13.23 3.19
CA MET A 1 -88.91 -12.46 2.71
C MET A 1 -88.30 -11.83 3.95
N PRO A 2 -87.00 -11.97 4.27
CA PRO A 2 -85.87 -11.86 3.35
C PRO A 2 -84.67 -12.82 3.63
N THR A 3 -83.65 -12.72 2.77
CA THR A 3 -82.20 -13.09 2.89
C THR A 3 -81.76 -14.34 3.67
N THR A 4 -80.95 -15.16 3.00
CA THR A 4 -79.71 -15.67 3.64
C THR A 4 -78.58 -15.74 2.63
N MET A 5 -77.56 -14.94 2.94
CA MET A 5 -76.32 -14.70 2.20
C MET A 5 -75.37 -15.88 2.43
N GLY A 6 -75.73 -17.07 1.92
CA GLY A 6 -75.04 -18.33 2.20
C GLY A 6 -74.35 -19.01 1.02
N GLN A 7 -74.38 -18.44 -0.19
CA GLN A 7 -73.94 -19.16 -1.41
C GLN A 7 -72.82 -18.50 -2.23
N LEU A 8 -72.23 -17.39 -1.77
CA LEU A 8 -71.20 -16.68 -2.56
C LEU A 8 -69.75 -17.14 -2.32
N LEU A 9 -69.52 -18.19 -1.52
CA LEU A 9 -68.17 -18.70 -1.22
C LEU A 9 -68.07 -20.22 -1.41
N ASN A 10 -68.47 -20.73 -2.56
CA ASN A 10 -68.21 -22.12 -2.95
C ASN A 10 -67.06 -22.18 -3.98
N PRO A 11 -65.84 -22.65 -3.62
CA PRO A 11 -64.67 -22.61 -4.48
C PRO A 11 -64.70 -23.62 -5.66
N LYS A 12 -65.77 -24.42 -5.80
CA LYS A 12 -65.92 -25.42 -6.87
C LYS A 12 -66.71 -24.95 -8.09
N GLY A 13 -67.10 -23.68 -8.15
CA GLY A 13 -67.99 -23.14 -9.20
C GLY A 13 -67.33 -22.48 -10.41
N TYR A 14 -66.00 -22.30 -10.43
CA TYR A 14 -65.35 -21.68 -11.58
C TYR A 14 -64.93 -22.73 -12.61
N PRO A 15 -65.37 -22.63 -13.89
CA PRO A 15 -64.94 -23.55 -14.92
C PRO A 15 -63.43 -23.44 -15.07
N SER A 16 -62.73 -24.56 -14.93
CA SER A 16 -61.26 -24.68 -14.99
C SER A 16 -60.62 -23.94 -16.17
N ARG A 17 -61.34 -23.81 -17.29
CA ARG A 17 -60.93 -23.04 -18.48
C ARG A 17 -60.71 -21.54 -18.24
N VAL A 18 -61.42 -20.93 -17.30
CA VAL A 18 -61.27 -19.51 -16.94
C VAL A 18 -59.98 -19.32 -16.12
N VAL A 19 -59.72 -20.21 -15.16
CA VAL A 19 -58.49 -20.19 -14.35
C VAL A 19 -57.26 -20.37 -15.26
N TYR A 20 -57.26 -21.33 -16.18
CA TYR A 20 -56.14 -21.53 -17.12
C TYR A 20 -55.95 -20.38 -18.13
N ARG A 21 -57.00 -19.60 -18.43
CA ARG A 21 -56.90 -18.45 -19.35
C ARG A 21 -56.39 -17.19 -18.66
N TYR A 22 -56.80 -16.93 -17.42
CA TYR A 22 -56.49 -15.67 -16.73
C TYR A 22 -55.31 -15.78 -15.76
N ALA A 23 -54.97 -16.97 -15.26
CA ALA A 23 -53.79 -17.17 -14.42
C ALA A 23 -52.46 -16.76 -15.10
N PRO A 24 -52.16 -17.15 -16.36
CA PRO A 24 -50.92 -16.71 -17.00
C PRO A 24 -50.88 -15.20 -17.26
N VAL A 25 -52.02 -14.58 -17.55
CA VAL A 25 -52.12 -13.12 -17.74
C VAL A 25 -51.86 -12.38 -16.43
N LEU A 26 -52.43 -12.86 -15.32
CA LEU A 26 -52.18 -12.31 -13.98
C LEU A 26 -50.74 -12.50 -13.54
N LEU A 27 -50.12 -13.65 -13.83
CA LEU A 27 -48.70 -13.90 -13.55
C LEU A 27 -47.79 -12.97 -14.37
N LEU A 28 -48.12 -12.72 -15.65
CA LEU A 28 -47.39 -11.77 -16.49
C LEU A 28 -47.51 -10.34 -15.97
N PHE A 29 -48.71 -9.93 -15.57
CA PHE A 29 -48.92 -8.63 -14.93
C PHE A 29 -48.17 -8.51 -13.60
N ALA A 30 -48.19 -9.56 -12.77
CA ALA A 30 -47.45 -9.59 -11.51
C ALA A 30 -45.93 -9.56 -11.74
N PHE A 31 -45.43 -10.26 -12.76
CA PHE A 31 -44.01 -10.24 -13.13
C PHE A 31 -43.58 -8.88 -13.67
N CYS A 32 -44.36 -8.27 -14.57
CA CYS A 32 -44.10 -6.91 -15.07
C CYS A 32 -44.20 -5.86 -13.96
N TYR A 33 -45.15 -6.02 -13.02
CA TYR A 33 -45.29 -5.12 -11.89
C TYR A 33 -44.16 -5.29 -10.87
N ALA A 34 -43.73 -6.53 -10.58
CA ALA A 34 -42.55 -6.78 -9.76
C ALA A 34 -41.27 -6.27 -10.42
N GLY A 35 -41.12 -6.44 -11.73
CA GLY A 35 -40.02 -5.87 -12.52
C GLY A 35 -40.04 -4.34 -12.53
N TYR A 36 -41.22 -3.72 -12.64
CA TYR A 36 -41.39 -2.27 -12.52
C TYR A 36 -41.06 -1.78 -11.11
N LEU A 37 -41.54 -2.46 -10.06
CA LEU A 37 -41.22 -2.12 -8.67
C LEU A 37 -39.73 -2.29 -8.38
N LEU A 38 -39.08 -3.37 -8.83
CA LEU A 38 -37.63 -3.57 -8.66
C LEU A 38 -36.81 -2.56 -9.47
N TRP A 39 -37.26 -2.20 -10.68
CA TRP A 39 -36.65 -1.15 -11.49
C TRP A 39 -36.84 0.25 -10.86
N ASP A 40 -38.03 0.56 -10.34
CA ASP A 40 -38.30 1.81 -9.63
C ASP A 40 -37.56 1.84 -8.28
N ASP A 41 -37.45 0.72 -7.56
CA ASP A 41 -36.69 0.61 -6.32
C ASP A 41 -35.18 0.79 -6.57
N SER A 42 -34.65 0.30 -7.71
CA SER A 42 -33.28 0.63 -8.14
C SER A 42 -33.08 2.13 -8.39
N ARG A 43 -34.11 2.85 -8.87
CA ARG A 43 -34.11 4.32 -8.97
C ARG A 43 -34.30 5.01 -7.61
N ILE A 44 -35.03 4.39 -6.68
CA ILE A 44 -35.23 4.87 -5.31
C ILE A 44 -33.94 4.73 -4.50
N TRP A 45 -33.15 3.67 -4.66
CA TRP A 45 -31.79 3.57 -4.11
C TRP A 45 -30.82 4.60 -4.73
N GLY A 46 -31.06 5.01 -5.97
CA GLY A 46 -30.40 6.17 -6.57
C GLY A 46 -30.77 7.51 -5.91
N LYS A 47 -32.00 7.64 -5.37
CA LYS A 47 -32.50 8.85 -4.69
C LYS A 47 -32.25 8.87 -3.17
N ALA A 48 -32.20 7.71 -2.51
CA ALA A 48 -31.93 7.57 -1.08
C ALA A 48 -30.50 7.98 -0.69
N ARG A 49 -29.60 8.17 -1.67
CA ARG A 49 -28.28 8.81 -1.48
C ARG A 49 -28.35 10.31 -1.21
N ALA A 50 -29.51 10.95 -1.40
CA ALA A 50 -29.69 12.38 -1.20
C ALA A 50 -30.46 12.68 0.10
N ARG A 51 -29.84 12.44 1.26
CA ARG A 51 -30.25 13.06 2.54
C ARG A 51 -29.18 12.87 3.64
N LEU A 52 -28.00 13.45 3.42
CA LEU A 52 -27.27 14.07 4.52
C LEU A 52 -27.71 15.53 4.57
N PRO A 53 -28.16 16.07 5.72
CA PRO A 53 -28.54 17.47 5.86
C PRO A 53 -27.25 18.30 6.02
N ILE A 54 -26.37 18.23 5.03
CA ILE A 54 -25.37 19.27 4.78
C ILE A 54 -26.00 20.08 3.65
N ALA A 55 -26.21 21.37 3.86
CA ALA A 55 -26.74 22.28 2.84
C ALA A 55 -26.07 21.97 1.50
N PHE A 56 -26.86 21.47 0.54
CA PHE A 56 -26.33 20.87 -0.68
C PHE A 56 -25.89 22.00 -1.61
N ASP A 57 -24.69 22.53 -1.41
CA ASP A 57 -24.10 23.52 -2.30
C ASP A 57 -23.49 22.81 -3.52
N PRO A 58 -24.06 22.92 -4.73
CA PRO A 58 -23.51 22.29 -5.93
C PRO A 58 -22.15 22.87 -6.35
N THR A 59 -21.70 23.97 -5.75
CA THR A 59 -20.42 24.61 -6.05
C THR A 59 -19.27 24.20 -5.12
N HIS A 60 -19.55 23.34 -4.12
CA HIS A 60 -18.56 22.97 -3.12
C HIS A 60 -17.38 22.19 -3.74
N PRO A 61 -16.11 22.59 -3.49
CA PRO A 61 -14.94 21.99 -4.15
C PRO A 61 -14.80 20.47 -3.97
N ILE A 62 -15.12 19.94 -2.78
CA ILE A 62 -15.13 18.49 -2.52
C ILE A 62 -16.01 17.73 -3.53
N LYS A 63 -17.15 18.29 -3.96
CA LYS A 63 -18.03 17.57 -4.90
C LYS A 63 -17.35 17.34 -6.24
N LYS A 64 -16.60 18.33 -6.73
CA LYS A 64 -15.79 18.16 -7.93
C LYS A 64 -14.74 17.06 -7.73
N LEU A 65 -14.01 17.10 -6.61
CA LEU A 65 -13.01 16.06 -6.30
C LEU A 65 -13.63 14.66 -6.24
N MET A 66 -14.83 14.52 -5.66
CA MET A 66 -15.55 13.24 -5.61
C MET A 66 -15.99 12.75 -7.00
N ILE A 67 -16.43 13.67 -7.88
CA ILE A 67 -16.81 13.35 -9.26
C ILE A 67 -15.57 12.93 -10.06
N ASP A 68 -14.53 13.75 -10.04
CA ASP A 68 -13.26 13.49 -10.74
C ASP A 68 -12.67 12.14 -10.27
N ALA A 69 -12.65 11.87 -8.96
CA ALA A 69 -12.15 10.61 -8.41
C ALA A 69 -13.02 9.40 -8.77
N ARG A 70 -14.35 9.59 -8.90
CA ARG A 70 -15.26 8.54 -9.37
C ARG A 70 -14.99 8.18 -10.82
N GLU A 71 -14.85 9.20 -11.68
CA GLU A 71 -14.54 9.02 -13.09
C GLU A 71 -13.18 8.34 -13.27
N GLU A 72 -12.13 8.80 -12.58
CA GLU A 72 -10.81 8.17 -12.61
C GLU A 72 -10.87 6.70 -12.15
N HIS A 73 -11.64 6.41 -11.11
CA HIS A 73 -11.84 5.05 -10.62
C HIS A 73 -12.55 4.16 -11.64
N GLU A 74 -13.64 4.64 -12.24
CA GLU A 74 -14.39 3.90 -13.26
C GLU A 74 -13.51 3.62 -14.49
N VAL A 75 -12.83 4.63 -15.03
CA VAL A 75 -11.87 4.47 -16.14
C VAL A 75 -10.77 3.48 -15.77
N THR A 76 -10.25 3.53 -14.55
CA THR A 76 -9.24 2.58 -14.07
C THR A 76 -9.77 1.15 -14.06
N LEU A 77 -10.98 0.92 -13.56
CA LEU A 77 -11.58 -0.41 -13.56
C LEU A 77 -11.87 -0.93 -14.97
N GLU A 78 -12.26 -0.06 -15.90
CA GLU A 78 -12.56 -0.44 -17.28
C GLU A 78 -11.30 -0.74 -18.10
N THR A 79 -10.24 0.03 -17.90
CA THR A 79 -9.06 0.00 -18.79
C THR A 79 -7.90 -0.83 -18.26
N LYS A 80 -7.80 -1.05 -16.95
CA LYS A 80 -6.59 -1.63 -16.32
C LYS A 80 -6.80 -3.02 -15.73
N ARG A 81 -8.04 -3.49 -15.60
CA ARG A 81 -8.32 -4.83 -15.07
C ARG A 81 -7.95 -5.90 -16.07
N THR A 82 -7.29 -6.95 -15.58
CA THR A 82 -6.98 -8.15 -16.34
C THR A 82 -7.52 -9.36 -15.60
N TYR A 83 -7.96 -10.37 -16.34
CA TYR A 83 -8.71 -11.51 -15.78
C TYR A 83 -8.07 -12.86 -16.10
N ASN A 84 -6.98 -12.89 -16.86
CA ASN A 84 -6.31 -14.12 -17.26
C ASN A 84 -4.82 -13.87 -17.50
N LEU A 85 -4.04 -14.96 -17.42
CA LEU A 85 -2.59 -14.94 -17.57
C LEU A 85 -2.10 -14.22 -18.83
N THR A 86 -2.70 -14.49 -19.98
CA THR A 86 -2.25 -13.91 -21.26
C THR A 86 -2.39 -12.38 -21.26
N ALA A 87 -3.55 -11.88 -20.81
CA ALA A 87 -3.81 -10.44 -20.72
C ALA A 87 -2.92 -9.77 -19.67
N THR A 88 -2.78 -10.37 -18.49
CA THR A 88 -1.94 -9.85 -17.41
C THR A 88 -0.47 -9.83 -17.82
N ALA A 89 0.04 -10.88 -18.45
CA ALA A 89 1.41 -10.94 -18.94
C ALA A 89 1.68 -9.96 -20.09
N ALA A 90 0.69 -9.67 -20.94
CA ALA A 90 0.80 -8.62 -21.96
C ALA A 90 0.88 -7.24 -21.31
N ARG A 91 0.01 -6.95 -20.33
CA ARG A 91 0.01 -5.71 -19.56
C ARG A 91 1.30 -5.51 -18.78
N TYR A 92 1.83 -6.58 -18.18
CA TYR A 92 3.14 -6.59 -17.52
C TYR A 92 4.23 -6.12 -18.48
N ARG A 93 4.31 -6.69 -19.69
CA ARG A 93 5.33 -6.31 -20.69
C ARG A 93 5.19 -4.85 -21.11
N GLU A 94 3.97 -4.38 -21.31
CA GLU A 94 3.67 -2.99 -21.66
C GLU A 94 4.16 -2.01 -20.57
N LEU A 95 3.83 -2.29 -19.30
CA LEU A 95 4.16 -1.41 -18.18
C LEU A 95 5.62 -1.51 -17.74
N ARG A 96 6.18 -2.72 -17.75
CA ARG A 96 7.48 -3.02 -17.15
C ARG A 96 8.61 -3.08 -18.18
N GLY A 97 8.29 -3.27 -19.47
CA GLY A 97 9.27 -3.42 -20.54
C GLY A 97 10.14 -4.68 -20.39
N ARG A 98 9.62 -5.72 -19.72
CA ARG A 98 10.33 -6.95 -19.35
C ARG A 98 9.39 -8.15 -19.44
N HIS A 99 9.95 -9.35 -19.58
CA HIS A 99 9.16 -10.58 -19.43
C HIS A 99 8.75 -10.77 -17.96
N PRO A 100 7.53 -11.29 -17.70
CA PRO A 100 7.16 -11.68 -16.35
C PRO A 100 8.15 -12.71 -15.78
N PRO A 101 8.41 -12.68 -14.47
CA PRO A 101 9.34 -13.62 -13.83
C PRO A 101 8.80 -15.06 -13.88
N PRO A 102 9.66 -16.08 -13.72
CA PRO A 102 9.21 -17.44 -13.45
C PRO A 102 8.22 -17.49 -12.26
N GLY A 103 7.18 -18.32 -12.36
CA GLY A 103 6.11 -18.42 -11.35
C GLY A 103 5.04 -17.32 -11.44
N PHE A 104 5.13 -16.41 -12.42
CA PHE A 104 4.13 -15.37 -12.61
C PHE A 104 2.73 -15.92 -12.90
N ASP A 105 2.62 -17.07 -13.57
CA ASP A 105 1.36 -17.78 -13.77
C ASP A 105 0.68 -18.15 -12.46
N LYS A 106 1.46 -18.63 -11.48
CA LYS A 106 0.98 -18.93 -10.12
C LYS A 106 0.55 -17.70 -9.35
N TRP A 107 1.30 -16.60 -9.51
CA TRP A 107 0.89 -15.33 -8.94
C TRP A 107 -0.43 -14.81 -9.54
N VAL A 108 -0.63 -14.90 -10.87
CA VAL A 108 -1.91 -14.51 -11.49
C VAL A 108 -3.05 -15.42 -11.02
N GLU A 109 -2.82 -16.73 -10.96
CA GLU A 109 -3.79 -17.70 -10.44
C GLU A 109 -4.24 -17.34 -9.01
N ALA A 110 -3.29 -17.07 -8.12
CA ALA A 110 -3.56 -16.67 -6.75
C ALA A 110 -4.28 -15.31 -6.66
N ALA A 111 -3.86 -14.32 -7.44
CA ALA A 111 -4.50 -13.00 -7.45
C ALA A 111 -5.95 -13.07 -7.92
N VAL A 112 -6.24 -13.85 -8.96
CA VAL A 112 -7.61 -14.07 -9.46
C VAL A 112 -8.44 -14.85 -8.44
N ALA A 113 -7.87 -15.90 -7.83
CA ALA A 113 -8.56 -16.68 -6.80
C ALA A 113 -8.88 -15.87 -5.53
N ALA A 114 -8.07 -14.84 -5.23
CA ALA A 114 -8.29 -13.90 -4.14
C ALA A 114 -9.19 -12.71 -4.51
N ASP A 115 -9.87 -12.74 -5.66
CA ASP A 115 -10.71 -11.66 -6.18
C ASP A 115 -9.98 -10.29 -6.27
N ALA A 116 -8.67 -10.31 -6.55
CA ALA A 116 -7.89 -9.08 -6.70
C ALA A 116 -8.46 -8.22 -7.84
N ILE A 117 -8.79 -6.96 -7.52
CA ILE A 117 -9.45 -6.06 -8.47
C ILE A 117 -8.52 -5.69 -9.62
N LEU A 118 -7.29 -5.29 -9.30
CA LEU A 118 -6.25 -4.89 -10.24
C LEU A 118 -5.04 -5.78 -10.01
N VAL A 119 -4.74 -6.62 -10.99
CA VAL A 119 -3.65 -7.60 -10.86
C VAL A 119 -2.27 -6.95 -11.07
N GLU A 120 -2.10 -6.02 -12.02
CA GLU A 120 -0.76 -5.43 -12.30
C GLU A 120 -0.49 -4.08 -11.61
N GLU A 121 -1.23 -3.02 -11.96
CA GLU A 121 -0.89 -1.65 -11.55
C GLU A 121 -0.98 -1.40 -10.05
N TYR A 122 -1.79 -2.18 -9.32
CA TYR A 122 -1.89 -2.07 -7.87
C TYR A 122 -0.53 -2.27 -7.18
N PHE A 123 0.32 -3.13 -7.76
CA PHE A 123 1.64 -3.47 -7.23
C PHE A 123 2.77 -2.61 -7.79
N ASP A 124 2.46 -1.43 -8.36
CA ASP A 124 3.45 -0.46 -8.86
C ASP A 124 4.51 -0.08 -7.82
N ARG A 125 4.17 -0.13 -6.53
CA ARG A 125 5.11 0.08 -5.43
C ARG A 125 6.33 -0.85 -5.53
N ILE A 126 6.12 -2.13 -5.84
CA ILE A 126 7.20 -3.11 -5.98
C ILE A 126 8.22 -2.61 -7.01
N TYR A 127 7.74 -2.16 -8.17
CA TYR A 127 8.61 -1.66 -9.24
C TYR A 127 9.22 -0.31 -8.92
N LYS A 128 8.49 0.58 -8.25
CA LYS A 128 9.03 1.87 -7.80
C LYS A 128 10.22 1.67 -6.85
N ASP A 129 10.12 0.70 -5.95
CA ASP A 129 11.15 0.42 -4.96
C ASP A 129 12.31 -0.38 -5.56
N LEU A 130 12.04 -1.38 -6.42
CA LEU A 130 13.08 -2.23 -7.02
C LEU A 130 13.84 -1.59 -8.18
N ARG A 131 13.26 -0.60 -8.88
CA ARG A 131 13.85 -0.04 -10.09
C ARG A 131 15.30 0.45 -9.93
N PRO A 132 15.66 1.19 -8.87
CA PRO A 132 17.05 1.62 -8.68
C PRO A 132 18.03 0.44 -8.51
N PHE A 133 17.60 -0.69 -7.94
CA PHE A 133 18.45 -1.86 -7.71
C PHE A 133 18.87 -2.56 -9.01
N TRP A 134 18.08 -2.47 -10.09
CA TRP A 134 18.50 -2.97 -11.41
C TRP A 134 19.62 -2.14 -12.06
N GLY A 135 19.93 -0.98 -11.49
CA GLY A 135 21.15 -0.23 -11.80
C GLY A 135 22.41 -0.84 -11.19
N LEU A 136 22.31 -1.68 -10.16
CA LEU A 136 23.44 -2.26 -9.43
C LEU A 136 23.87 -3.63 -9.99
N ASP A 137 25.06 -4.08 -9.58
CA ASP A 137 25.54 -5.43 -9.87
C ASP A 137 24.80 -6.48 -9.02
N ALA A 138 24.22 -7.47 -9.68
CA ALA A 138 23.38 -8.47 -9.02
C ALA A 138 24.17 -9.38 -8.06
N ALA A 139 25.41 -9.73 -8.40
CA ALA A 139 26.26 -10.57 -7.54
C ALA A 139 26.66 -9.82 -6.26
N THR A 140 26.97 -8.53 -6.38
CA THR A 140 27.24 -7.65 -5.25
C THR A 140 26.02 -7.52 -4.34
N LEU A 141 24.83 -7.32 -4.90
CA LEU A 141 23.57 -7.28 -4.12
C LEU A 141 23.32 -8.59 -3.38
N ALA A 142 23.48 -9.74 -4.04
CA ALA A 142 23.28 -11.05 -3.43
C ALA A 142 24.27 -11.30 -2.26
N LYS A 143 25.55 -10.94 -2.43
CA LYS A 143 26.55 -11.03 -1.36
C LYS A 143 26.21 -10.16 -0.16
N ARG A 144 25.82 -8.91 -0.40
CA ARG A 144 25.42 -7.97 0.67
C ARG A 144 24.17 -8.45 1.40
N ALA A 145 23.19 -8.99 0.67
CA ALA A 145 22.00 -9.56 1.27
C ALA A 145 22.32 -10.78 2.15
N ALA A 146 23.20 -11.65 1.68
CA ALA A 146 23.61 -12.84 2.41
C ALA A 146 24.39 -12.54 3.70
N ALA A 147 25.09 -11.42 3.74
CA ALA A 147 25.89 -10.95 4.88
C ALA A 147 25.08 -10.25 5.99
N SER A 148 23.78 -10.00 5.79
CA SER A 148 22.93 -9.29 6.77
C SER A 148 22.81 -10.04 8.10
N ASP A 149 22.78 -9.29 9.20
CA ASP A 149 22.55 -9.81 10.56
C ASP A 149 21.11 -10.31 10.77
N PHE A 150 20.14 -9.66 10.14
CA PHE A 150 18.72 -10.02 10.22
C PHE A 150 18.21 -10.29 8.81
N ALA A 151 17.77 -11.51 8.56
CA ALA A 151 17.27 -11.90 7.24
C ALA A 151 16.26 -13.05 7.32
N VAL A 152 15.25 -12.96 6.47
CA VAL A 152 14.42 -14.11 6.07
C VAL A 152 15.04 -14.70 4.81
N LYS A 153 15.40 -15.98 4.85
CA LYS A 153 16.02 -16.69 3.72
C LYS A 153 15.07 -17.76 3.21
N VAL A 154 14.98 -17.92 1.90
CA VAL A 154 14.29 -19.04 1.26
C VAL A 154 15.33 -19.89 0.56
N ARG A 155 15.29 -21.20 0.79
CA ARG A 155 16.08 -22.21 0.07
C ARG A 155 15.19 -23.37 -0.31
N ASN A 156 15.08 -23.65 -1.61
CA ASN A 156 14.26 -24.76 -2.12
C ASN A 156 12.84 -24.79 -1.49
N GLY A 157 12.18 -23.64 -1.47
CA GLY A 157 10.84 -23.49 -0.90
C GLY A 157 10.73 -23.55 0.62
N THR A 158 11.84 -23.64 1.35
CA THR A 158 11.87 -23.68 2.81
C THR A 158 12.40 -22.37 3.37
N VAL A 159 11.70 -21.83 4.38
CA VAL A 159 12.10 -20.61 5.08
C VAL A 159 13.09 -20.94 6.20
N ALA A 160 14.20 -20.21 6.23
CA ALA A 160 15.14 -20.15 7.34
C ALA A 160 15.32 -18.69 7.76
N VAL A 161 15.66 -18.47 9.02
CA VAL A 161 15.76 -17.12 9.58
C VAL A 161 17.10 -16.94 10.28
N ARG A 162 17.71 -15.78 10.10
CA ARG A 162 18.94 -15.36 10.78
C ARG A 162 18.64 -14.19 11.71
N GLY A 163 19.06 -14.30 12.97
CA GLY A 163 18.95 -13.24 13.99
C GLY A 163 17.74 -13.33 14.94
N LEU A 164 16.95 -14.42 14.91
CA LEU A 164 15.84 -14.66 15.86
C LEU A 164 16.27 -15.02 17.28
N ASP A 165 17.54 -15.40 17.46
CA ASP A 165 18.15 -15.77 18.73
C ASP A 165 18.42 -14.58 19.66
N LYS A 166 18.03 -13.37 19.26
CA LYS A 166 18.15 -12.14 20.04
C LYS A 166 16.75 -11.70 20.53
N ASP A 167 16.67 -11.19 21.76
CA ASP A 167 15.44 -10.63 22.38
C ASP A 167 14.98 -9.33 21.69
N TRP A 168 14.52 -9.43 20.44
CA TRP A 168 14.05 -8.31 19.63
C TRP A 168 12.54 -8.39 19.44
N VAL A 169 11.95 -7.29 18.97
CA VAL A 169 10.54 -7.28 18.61
C VAL A 169 10.26 -8.32 17.52
N HIS A 170 9.09 -8.97 17.57
CA HIS A 170 8.73 -10.17 16.79
C HIS A 170 8.58 -9.94 15.27
N TRP A 171 9.17 -8.88 14.71
CA TRP A 171 8.98 -8.47 13.30
C TRP A 171 9.45 -9.56 12.36
N LEU A 172 10.61 -10.13 12.69
CA LEU A 172 11.23 -11.18 11.91
C LEU A 172 10.42 -12.48 11.94
N GLU A 173 9.76 -12.79 13.06
CA GLU A 173 8.83 -13.92 13.17
C GLU A 173 7.62 -13.72 12.25
N HIS A 174 6.99 -12.55 12.31
CA HIS A 174 5.82 -12.23 11.48
C HIS A 174 6.13 -12.23 9.98
N TRP A 175 7.23 -11.61 9.56
CA TRP A 175 7.64 -11.65 8.16
C TRP A 175 8.04 -13.04 7.71
N SER A 176 8.73 -13.83 8.55
CA SER A 176 9.04 -15.22 8.22
C SER A 176 7.78 -16.09 8.08
N GLY A 177 6.77 -15.84 8.92
CA GLY A 177 5.45 -16.48 8.87
C GLY A 177 4.74 -16.17 7.55
N LEU A 178 4.68 -14.89 7.17
CA LEU A 178 4.12 -14.47 5.88
C LEU A 178 4.85 -15.13 4.71
N VAL A 179 6.19 -15.06 4.67
CA VAL A 179 6.98 -15.66 3.58
C VAL A 179 6.76 -17.17 3.50
N LYS A 180 6.59 -17.85 4.63
CA LYS A 180 6.35 -19.30 4.70
C LYS A 180 5.07 -19.72 3.99
N GLU A 181 4.04 -18.87 3.93
CA GLU A 181 2.77 -19.19 3.25
C GLU A 181 2.92 -19.41 1.75
N PHE A 182 3.93 -18.79 1.12
CA PHE A 182 4.15 -18.88 -0.33
C PHE A 182 5.57 -19.30 -0.71
N ALA A 183 6.40 -19.70 0.26
CA ALA A 183 7.80 -20.05 0.04
C ALA A 183 7.98 -21.15 -1.01
N GLU A 184 7.09 -22.14 -1.08
CA GLU A 184 7.15 -23.22 -2.08
C GLU A 184 7.12 -22.74 -3.54
N HIS A 185 6.66 -21.52 -3.78
CA HIS A 185 6.61 -20.89 -5.10
C HIS A 185 7.71 -19.85 -5.32
N MET A 186 8.60 -19.64 -4.33
CA MET A 186 9.66 -18.65 -4.40
C MET A 186 11.00 -19.25 -4.87
N PRO A 187 11.83 -18.44 -5.56
CA PRO A 187 13.24 -18.79 -5.75
C PRO A 187 14.02 -18.74 -4.44
N ASP A 188 15.25 -19.25 -4.47
CA ASP A 188 16.22 -18.95 -3.43
C ASP A 188 16.44 -17.43 -3.34
N VAL A 189 16.23 -16.87 -2.16
CA VAL A 189 16.37 -15.44 -1.91
C VAL A 189 16.79 -15.17 -0.46
N ASP A 190 17.60 -14.14 -0.27
CA ASP A 190 17.91 -13.57 1.04
C ASP A 190 17.22 -12.20 1.12
N MET A 191 16.38 -12.03 2.15
CA MET A 191 15.62 -10.80 2.41
C MET A 191 16.10 -10.18 3.71
N PRO A 192 17.13 -9.30 3.67
CA PRO A 192 17.55 -8.53 4.83
C PRO A 192 16.41 -7.65 5.33
N VAL A 193 16.13 -7.67 6.63
CA VAL A 193 15.02 -6.91 7.19
C VAL A 193 15.51 -5.77 8.08
N ASN A 194 14.84 -4.63 7.97
CA ASN A 194 14.98 -3.55 8.91
C ASN A 194 14.21 -3.91 10.19
N MET A 195 14.94 -4.10 11.28
CA MET A 195 14.38 -4.37 12.61
C MET A 195 14.04 -3.09 13.39
N MET A 196 14.29 -1.91 12.82
CA MET A 196 13.94 -0.62 13.43
C MET A 196 12.56 -0.14 12.95
N ASP A 197 11.91 0.69 13.77
CA ASP A 197 10.64 1.32 13.41
C ASP A 197 10.86 2.46 12.38
N GLU A 198 12.00 3.14 12.43
CA GLU A 198 12.37 4.15 11.45
C GLU A 198 12.95 3.58 10.15
N PRO A 199 12.69 4.22 9.00
CA PRO A 199 13.42 3.93 7.78
C PRO A 199 14.89 4.35 7.90
N ARG A 200 15.75 3.65 7.17
CA ARG A 200 17.21 3.64 7.30
C ARG A 200 17.96 3.89 6.00
N ILE A 201 17.30 4.02 4.85
CA ILE A 201 17.97 4.28 3.56
C ILE A 201 17.47 5.59 2.98
N ILE A 202 18.38 6.54 2.80
CA ILE A 202 18.15 7.78 2.05
C ILE A 202 19.29 7.96 1.05
N VAL A 203 19.05 7.58 -0.19
CA VAL A 203 20.03 7.75 -1.26
C VAL A 203 19.94 9.19 -1.79
N PRO A 204 21.06 9.93 -1.89
CA PRO A 204 21.07 11.25 -2.52
C PRO A 204 20.50 11.21 -3.94
N HIS A 205 19.76 12.25 -4.31
CA HIS A 205 18.99 12.32 -5.55
C HIS A 205 19.82 11.99 -6.78
N GLU A 206 21.00 12.59 -6.92
CA GLU A 206 21.89 12.39 -8.06
C GLU A 206 22.30 10.91 -8.21
N THR A 207 22.57 10.24 -7.09
CA THR A 207 22.95 8.82 -7.10
C THR A 207 21.77 7.94 -7.48
N LEU A 208 20.59 8.21 -6.90
CA LEU A 208 19.37 7.46 -7.20
C LEU A 208 18.94 7.63 -8.66
N ASP A 209 18.99 8.86 -9.17
CA ASP A 209 18.63 9.17 -10.56
C ASP A 209 19.58 8.49 -11.55
N ALA A 210 20.89 8.51 -11.28
CA ALA A 210 21.88 7.79 -12.09
C ALA A 210 21.59 6.28 -12.17
N LEU A 211 21.22 5.64 -11.05
CA LEU A 211 20.86 4.22 -11.02
C LEU A 211 19.57 3.95 -11.81
N VAL A 212 18.57 4.80 -11.68
CA VAL A 212 17.30 4.71 -12.42
C VAL A 212 17.52 4.93 -13.92
N GLN A 213 18.40 5.85 -14.30
CA GLN A 213 18.76 6.10 -15.69
C GLN A 213 19.53 4.92 -16.29
N GLN A 214 20.48 4.35 -15.56
CA GLN A 214 21.20 3.14 -15.93
C GLN A 214 20.25 1.95 -16.14
N GLU A 215 19.28 1.76 -15.23
CA GLU A 215 18.23 0.76 -15.40
C GLU A 215 17.43 1.01 -16.68
N SER A 216 17.01 2.26 -16.91
CA SER A 216 16.20 2.61 -18.07
C SER A 216 16.93 2.37 -19.40
N GLN A 217 18.23 2.60 -19.45
CA GLN A 217 19.06 2.35 -20.64
C GLN A 217 19.26 0.86 -20.91
N LYS A 218 19.34 0.04 -19.85
CA LYS A 218 19.51 -1.41 -19.95
C LYS A 218 18.19 -2.17 -20.14
N ARG A 219 17.06 -1.53 -19.84
CA ARG A 219 15.74 -2.15 -19.94
C ARG A 219 15.42 -2.47 -21.39
N GLN A 220 15.31 -3.75 -21.67
CA GLN A 220 14.90 -4.24 -22.98
C GLN A 220 14.11 -5.55 -22.83
N LEU A 221 13.12 -5.72 -23.71
CA LEU A 221 12.39 -6.97 -23.83
C LEU A 221 13.22 -7.92 -24.69
N GLN A 222 13.89 -8.87 -24.04
CA GLN A 222 14.75 -9.85 -24.73
C GLN A 222 13.91 -10.81 -25.60
N PRO A 223 14.45 -11.34 -26.70
CA PRO A 223 13.81 -12.42 -27.45
C PRO A 223 13.56 -13.64 -26.55
N ILE A 224 12.43 -14.34 -26.77
CA ILE A 224 12.02 -15.48 -25.92
C ILE A 224 13.05 -16.61 -25.96
N GLU A 225 13.79 -16.74 -27.05
CA GLU A 225 14.83 -17.77 -27.22
C GLU A 225 16.08 -17.50 -26.36
N GLN A 226 16.22 -16.27 -25.86
CA GLN A 226 17.36 -15.82 -25.05
C GLN A 226 17.05 -15.71 -23.56
N VAL A 227 15.80 -15.96 -23.15
CA VAL A 227 15.38 -15.91 -21.74
C VAL A 227 15.22 -17.31 -21.16
N SER A 228 15.48 -17.43 -19.85
CA SER A 228 15.33 -18.69 -19.13
C SER A 228 14.25 -18.57 -18.06
N THR A 229 13.55 -19.67 -17.80
CA THR A 229 12.63 -19.81 -16.68
C THR A 229 13.33 -20.30 -15.40
N ASN A 230 14.60 -20.68 -15.49
CA ASN A 230 15.34 -21.24 -14.37
C ASN A 230 16.14 -20.15 -13.65
N TYR A 231 16.03 -20.15 -12.33
CA TYR A 231 16.89 -19.33 -11.48
C TYR A 231 18.24 -20.01 -11.25
N THR A 232 19.31 -19.21 -11.19
CA THR A 232 20.67 -19.70 -10.89
C THR A 232 20.80 -20.28 -9.47
N GLY A 233 19.90 -19.90 -8.55
CA GLY A 233 19.96 -20.25 -7.13
C GLY A 233 21.05 -19.47 -6.38
N LEU A 234 21.15 -19.68 -5.07
CA LEU A 234 22.10 -18.98 -4.20
C LEU A 234 23.22 -19.86 -3.62
N GLN A 235 23.29 -21.14 -3.99
CA GLN A 235 24.32 -22.06 -3.49
C GLN A 235 25.75 -21.53 -3.62
N HIS A 236 26.09 -20.93 -4.77
CA HIS A 236 27.41 -20.36 -5.01
C HIS A 236 27.74 -19.16 -4.08
N ILE A 237 26.73 -18.45 -3.59
CA ILE A 237 26.90 -17.39 -2.58
C ILE A 237 27.06 -18.02 -1.20
N ASP A 238 26.21 -18.99 -0.86
CA ASP A 238 26.26 -19.68 0.43
C ASP A 238 27.63 -20.37 0.65
N ASP A 239 28.14 -21.04 -0.39
CA ASP A 239 29.46 -21.71 -0.38
C ASP A 239 30.62 -20.72 -0.27
N SER A 240 30.42 -19.47 -0.73
CA SER A 240 31.46 -18.43 -0.70
C SER A 240 31.69 -17.83 0.69
N ASN A 241 30.76 -18.07 1.64
CA ASN A 241 30.73 -17.48 2.98
C ASN A 241 31.10 -15.99 2.95
N PRO A 242 30.24 -15.13 2.38
CA PRO A 242 30.57 -13.74 2.10
C PRO A 242 30.97 -13.02 3.39
N GLU A 243 32.01 -12.19 3.27
CA GLU A 243 32.48 -11.35 4.37
C GLU A 243 31.33 -10.50 4.93
N PRO A 244 31.30 -10.25 6.25
CA PRO A 244 30.36 -9.31 6.84
C PRO A 244 30.40 -7.98 6.11
N TYR A 245 29.23 -7.49 5.72
CA TYR A 245 29.09 -6.20 5.06
C TYR A 245 28.38 -5.25 6.03
N ASP A 246 29.09 -4.20 6.43
CA ASP A 246 28.53 -3.11 7.21
C ASP A 246 28.51 -1.85 6.37
N ALA A 247 27.31 -1.28 6.19
CA ALA A 247 27.14 -0.03 5.49
C ALA A 247 27.61 1.13 6.36
N HIS A 248 27.91 2.29 5.75
CA HIS A 248 28.17 3.48 6.54
C HIS A 248 26.86 4.03 7.13
N TRP A 249 26.70 3.90 8.44
CA TRP A 249 25.51 4.39 9.16
C TRP A 249 25.76 5.76 9.78
N LEU A 250 24.95 6.74 9.39
CA LEU A 250 24.86 8.06 10.01
C LEU A 250 23.97 7.97 11.24
N GLY A 251 24.54 8.36 12.38
CA GLY A 251 23.91 8.25 13.70
C GLY A 251 23.18 9.51 14.19
N PRO A 252 22.82 9.56 15.49
CA PRO A 252 21.98 10.60 16.09
C PRO A 252 22.59 12.00 16.11
N ASP A 253 23.89 12.16 15.87
CA ASP A 253 24.54 13.47 15.73
C ASP A 253 24.06 14.23 14.48
N ASN A 254 23.38 13.56 13.54
CA ASN A 254 22.81 14.14 12.34
C ASN A 254 21.37 14.58 12.58
N ALA A 255 20.93 15.67 11.94
CA ALA A 255 19.50 15.92 11.82
C ALA A 255 18.94 15.08 10.66
N TYR A 256 17.90 14.30 10.91
CA TYR A 256 17.29 13.45 9.87
C TYR A 256 16.83 14.27 8.65
N TRP A 257 16.34 15.51 8.87
CA TRP A 257 15.98 16.42 7.77
C TRP A 257 17.17 16.72 6.84
N ASP A 258 18.37 16.95 7.37
CA ASP A 258 19.57 17.24 6.56
C ASP A 258 19.97 16.04 5.69
N LEU A 259 19.61 14.82 6.09
CA LEU A 259 19.75 13.61 5.27
C LEU A 259 18.63 13.52 4.25
N ALA A 260 17.38 13.70 4.70
CA ALA A 260 16.17 13.60 3.89
C ALA A 260 16.18 14.54 2.68
N VAL A 261 16.59 15.80 2.84
CA VAL A 261 16.61 16.77 1.74
C VAL A 261 17.61 16.45 0.64
N LYS A 262 18.59 15.58 0.89
CA LYS A 262 19.52 15.11 -0.16
C LYS A 262 18.83 14.22 -1.19
N ALA A 263 17.74 13.55 -0.84
CA ALA A 263 16.93 12.75 -1.78
C ALA A 263 16.03 13.61 -2.67
N CYS A 264 15.89 14.90 -2.36
CA CYS A 264 15.07 15.80 -3.14
C CYS A 264 15.75 16.22 -4.44
N ALA A 265 14.98 16.27 -5.53
CA ALA A 265 15.47 16.69 -6.83
C ALA A 265 15.83 18.18 -6.86
N PRO A 266 16.83 18.59 -7.67
CA PRO A 266 17.07 19.99 -7.95
C PRO A 266 15.79 20.68 -8.42
N GLY A 267 15.44 21.81 -7.80
CA GLY A 267 14.27 22.61 -8.14
C GLY A 267 13.00 22.32 -7.33
N THR A 268 13.00 21.31 -6.45
CA THR A 268 11.94 21.18 -5.44
C THR A 268 12.14 22.19 -4.31
N LEU A 269 11.08 22.44 -3.53
CA LEU A 269 11.08 23.51 -2.53
C LEU A 269 11.94 23.21 -1.30
N ALA A 270 12.18 21.93 -0.99
CA ALA A 270 13.02 21.53 0.13
C ALA A 270 14.49 21.29 -0.25
N HIS A 271 14.82 21.25 -1.54
CA HIS A 271 16.17 20.98 -2.00
C HIS A 271 17.16 22.02 -1.44
N GLY A 272 18.13 21.56 -0.64
CA GLY A 272 19.12 22.42 0.01
C GLY A 272 18.61 23.24 1.21
N VAL A 273 17.39 23.00 1.69
CA VAL A 273 16.85 23.68 2.88
C VAL A 273 17.39 22.99 4.15
N PRO A 274 18.11 23.70 5.03
CA PRO A 274 18.71 23.09 6.21
C PRO A 274 17.68 22.73 7.28
N ALA A 275 18.05 21.79 8.16
CA ALA A 275 17.30 21.44 9.34
C ALA A 275 17.19 22.62 10.31
N ILE A 276 16.11 22.63 11.09
CA ILE A 276 15.94 23.59 12.17
C ILE A 276 16.59 23.05 13.43
N ARG A 277 17.27 23.94 14.15
CA ARG A 277 17.98 23.62 15.40
C ARG A 277 17.31 24.23 16.63
N ASP A 278 16.50 25.27 16.44
CA ASP A 278 15.68 25.91 17.48
C ASP A 278 14.20 25.80 17.11
N PHE A 279 13.48 24.96 17.84
CA PHE A 279 12.04 24.72 17.66
C PHE A 279 11.19 25.54 18.64
N THR A 280 11.76 26.52 19.34
CA THR A 280 11.00 27.44 20.20
C THR A 280 9.98 28.28 19.41
N PRO A 281 10.30 28.79 18.21
CA PRO A 281 9.32 29.50 17.38
C PRO A 281 8.24 28.56 16.83
N ALA A 282 7.08 29.12 16.52
CA ALA A 282 6.04 28.39 15.80
C ALA A 282 6.52 28.03 14.38
N ALA A 283 6.00 26.91 13.86
CA ALA A 283 6.35 26.45 12.52
C ALA A 283 6.05 27.49 11.45
N GLU A 284 7.06 27.78 10.62
CA GLU A 284 6.95 28.73 9.51
C GLU A 284 6.23 28.07 8.33
N VAL A 285 4.92 28.32 8.23
CA VAL A 285 4.12 27.95 7.07
C VAL A 285 3.89 29.21 6.23
N PRO A 286 4.09 29.17 4.89
CA PRO A 286 3.89 30.35 4.06
C PRO A 286 2.47 30.92 4.17
N ASP A 287 2.36 32.24 4.36
CA ASP A 287 1.08 32.93 4.29
C ASP A 287 0.45 32.76 2.90
N ASN A 288 -0.86 32.51 2.85
CA ASN A 288 -1.58 32.20 1.61
C ASN A 288 -1.02 30.99 0.83
N TRP A 289 -0.50 29.98 1.53
CA TRP A 289 -0.03 28.73 0.93
C TRP A 289 -1.08 28.10 0.01
N LYS A 290 -0.75 28.03 -1.29
CA LYS A 290 -1.60 27.47 -2.35
C LYS A 290 -0.78 26.44 -3.14
N PRO A 291 -0.54 25.26 -2.55
CA PRO A 291 0.29 24.24 -3.18
C PRO A 291 -0.40 23.70 -4.43
N LYS A 292 0.41 23.30 -5.43
CA LYS A 292 -0.08 22.73 -6.69
C LYS A 292 -0.89 21.44 -6.51
N TYR A 293 -0.65 20.73 -5.41
CA TYR A 293 -1.39 19.52 -5.05
C TYR A 293 -2.77 19.77 -4.44
N SER A 294 -3.15 21.05 -4.24
CA SER A 294 -4.44 21.44 -3.66
C SER A 294 -5.41 22.02 -4.69
N PHE A 295 -6.70 21.77 -4.48
CA PHE A 295 -7.80 22.37 -5.20
C PHE A 295 -8.73 23.08 -4.23
N LYS A 296 -8.74 24.42 -4.27
CA LYS A 296 -9.56 25.29 -3.41
C LYS A 296 -9.49 24.92 -1.91
N GLY A 297 -8.29 24.63 -1.41
CA GLY A 297 -8.02 24.30 -0.01
C GLY A 297 -8.14 22.81 0.35
N TYR A 298 -8.53 21.94 -0.58
CA TYR A 298 -8.56 20.50 -0.39
C TYR A 298 -7.40 19.82 -1.10
N VAL A 299 -6.91 18.70 -0.57
CA VAL A 299 -5.91 17.87 -1.24
C VAL A 299 -6.54 17.23 -2.49
N GLN A 300 -5.96 17.49 -3.66
CA GLN A 300 -6.31 16.85 -4.93
C GLN A 300 -5.28 15.80 -5.32
N ASN A 301 -3.99 16.05 -5.09
CA ASN A 301 -2.91 15.10 -5.32
C ASN A 301 -2.27 14.69 -3.98
N TRP A 302 -2.71 13.57 -3.44
CA TRP A 302 -2.25 13.12 -2.12
C TRP A 302 -0.75 12.76 -2.12
N THR A 303 -0.22 12.20 -3.21
CA THR A 303 1.19 11.80 -3.30
C THR A 303 2.12 12.99 -3.18
N ALA A 304 1.79 14.11 -3.85
CA ALA A 304 2.53 15.37 -3.68
C ALA A 304 2.26 16.04 -2.32
N ALA A 305 1.07 15.87 -1.76
CA ALA A 305 0.72 16.42 -0.43
C ALA A 305 1.41 15.70 0.74
N ILE A 306 1.95 14.51 0.55
CA ILE A 306 2.78 13.82 1.55
C ILE A 306 4.28 13.88 1.25
N ASP A 307 4.67 14.55 0.16
CA ASP A 307 6.06 14.63 -0.26
C ASP A 307 6.80 15.72 0.54
N PRO A 308 7.82 15.39 1.34
CA PRO A 308 8.64 16.38 2.04
C PRO A 308 9.40 17.31 1.09
N CYS A 309 9.71 16.86 -0.12
CA CYS A 309 10.44 17.66 -1.09
C CYS A 309 9.64 18.87 -1.59
N GLU A 310 8.31 18.78 -1.58
CA GLU A 310 7.39 19.87 -1.94
C GLU A 310 6.99 20.74 -0.73
N GLN A 311 7.40 20.35 0.49
CA GLN A 311 6.87 20.93 1.72
C GLN A 311 7.97 21.14 2.78
N PRO A 312 8.85 22.14 2.58
CA PRO A 312 9.96 22.40 3.49
C PRO A 312 9.53 22.72 4.93
N HIS A 313 8.29 23.17 5.16
CA HIS A 313 7.75 23.43 6.50
C HIS A 313 7.54 22.16 7.33
N LEU A 314 7.49 20.97 6.71
CA LEU A 314 7.39 19.70 7.44
C LEU A 314 8.57 19.44 8.36
N ARG A 315 9.72 20.09 8.11
CA ARG A 315 10.90 20.04 9.00
C ARG A 315 10.63 20.50 10.44
N GLN A 316 9.52 21.21 10.68
CA GLN A 316 9.06 21.65 12.01
C GLN A 316 7.77 20.98 12.47
N LEU A 317 7.11 20.21 11.62
CA LEU A 317 5.73 19.74 11.83
C LEU A 317 5.59 18.22 11.82
N HIS A 318 6.59 17.49 11.31
CA HIS A 318 6.57 16.05 11.25
C HIS A 318 7.54 15.44 12.27
N GLY A 319 7.05 14.51 13.09
CA GLY A 319 7.83 13.90 14.18
C GLY A 319 9.17 13.34 13.72
N SER A 320 9.21 12.64 12.58
CA SER A 320 10.46 12.11 12.01
C SER A 320 11.52 13.17 11.69
N PHE A 321 11.13 14.42 11.43
CA PHE A 321 12.07 15.50 11.11
C PHE A 321 12.43 16.38 12.32
N VAL A 322 11.54 16.44 13.32
CA VAL A 322 11.73 17.24 14.53
C VAL A 322 12.51 16.47 15.59
N GLU A 323 12.04 15.26 15.92
CA GLU A 323 12.60 14.42 16.99
C GLU A 323 12.35 12.94 16.66
N PRO A 324 13.09 12.35 15.70
CA PRO A 324 13.03 10.91 15.46
C PRO A 324 13.56 10.15 16.68
N ILE A 325 12.99 8.96 16.98
CA ILE A 325 13.41 8.17 18.15
C ILE A 325 14.82 7.62 17.91
N SER A 326 15.07 7.11 16.70
CA SER A 326 16.38 6.61 16.30
C SER A 326 16.82 7.12 14.92
N ILE A 327 18.11 7.45 14.80
CA ILE A 327 18.75 7.76 13.51
C ILE A 327 19.87 6.75 13.30
N SER A 328 19.67 5.88 12.31
CA SER A 328 20.68 4.98 11.78
C SER A 328 20.44 4.84 10.28
N THR A 329 20.92 5.83 9.55
CA THR A 329 20.59 6.02 8.13
C THR A 329 21.83 5.87 7.26
N THR A 330 21.76 5.09 6.20
CA THR A 330 22.80 5.01 5.17
C THR A 330 22.39 5.80 3.93
N GLU A 331 23.39 6.35 3.25
CA GLU A 331 23.24 7.00 1.94
C GLU A 331 23.49 6.04 0.77
N GLU A 332 23.85 4.79 1.08
CA GLU A 332 24.10 3.73 0.11
C GLU A 332 22.83 2.92 -0.16
N LEU A 333 22.56 2.63 -1.44
CA LEU A 333 21.45 1.73 -1.81
C LEU A 333 21.83 0.28 -1.52
N ILE A 334 21.33 -0.25 -0.39
CA ILE A 334 21.52 -1.62 0.06
C ILE A 334 20.18 -2.40 0.05
N PRO A 335 20.18 -3.72 -0.16
CA PRO A 335 18.95 -4.51 -0.24
C PRO A 335 18.35 -4.71 1.15
N LEU A 336 17.59 -3.74 1.64
CA LEU A 336 16.93 -3.79 2.94
C LEU A 336 15.40 -3.70 2.76
N PHE A 337 14.69 -4.63 3.39
CA PHE A 337 13.24 -4.66 3.41
C PHE A 337 12.73 -3.98 4.68
N GLY A 338 11.68 -3.15 4.57
CA GLY A 338 11.11 -2.41 5.70
C GLY A 338 9.59 -2.46 5.71
N GLY A 339 9.00 -2.40 6.91
CA GLY A 339 7.53 -2.41 7.08
C GLY A 339 6.86 -1.08 6.73
N CYS A 340 7.62 0.02 6.72
CA CYS A 340 7.15 1.35 6.38
C CYS A 340 8.34 2.24 5.96
N LYS A 341 8.04 3.37 5.30
CA LYS A 341 9.02 4.38 4.91
C LYS A 341 8.36 5.70 4.51
N LEU A 342 9.11 6.81 4.53
CA LEU A 342 8.65 8.06 3.91
C LEU A 342 8.81 8.00 2.38
N SER A 343 8.19 8.94 1.65
CA SER A 343 8.24 8.97 0.18
C SER A 343 9.65 9.04 -0.41
N LEU A 344 10.59 9.62 0.33
CA LEU A 344 11.99 9.85 -0.04
C LEU A 344 12.94 8.69 0.29
N ASN A 345 12.51 7.75 1.11
CA ASN A 345 13.33 6.63 1.56
C ASN A 345 13.35 5.48 0.52
N ASN A 346 14.40 4.66 0.56
CA ASN A 346 14.71 3.69 -0.50
C ASN A 346 14.67 2.21 -0.09
N GLU A 347 14.11 1.86 1.06
CA GLU A 347 13.86 0.45 1.40
C GLU A 347 12.86 -0.19 0.45
N ILE A 348 12.92 -1.52 0.35
CA ILE A 348 11.91 -2.33 -0.32
C ILE A 348 10.76 -2.54 0.66
N VAL A 349 9.60 -1.95 0.38
CA VAL A 349 8.47 -2.02 1.32
C VAL A 349 7.82 -3.39 1.28
N ILE A 350 7.66 -3.97 2.45
CA ILE A 350 6.85 -5.17 2.72
C ILE A 350 5.70 -4.80 3.67
N PRO A 351 4.63 -5.61 3.76
CA PRO A 351 3.56 -5.36 4.73
C PRO A 351 4.14 -5.14 6.12
N GLY A 352 3.69 -4.09 6.81
CA GLY A 352 4.13 -3.80 8.17
C GLY A 352 3.85 -4.98 9.08
N ALA A 353 4.86 -5.45 9.81
CA ALA A 353 4.77 -6.66 10.65
C ALA A 353 3.59 -6.63 11.63
N MET A 354 3.24 -5.44 12.11
CA MET A 354 2.09 -5.19 12.99
C MET A 354 0.74 -5.62 12.40
N TYR A 355 0.58 -5.57 11.07
CA TYR A 355 -0.63 -6.02 10.38
C TYR A 355 -0.68 -7.54 10.14
N LEU A 356 0.40 -8.26 10.45
CA LEU A 356 0.51 -9.71 10.29
C LEU A 356 0.25 -10.47 11.59
N THR A 357 -0.21 -9.77 12.63
CA THR A 357 -0.51 -10.35 13.94
C THR A 357 -2.01 -10.47 14.13
N ASP A 358 -2.44 -11.52 14.84
CA ASP A 358 -3.83 -11.66 15.29
C ASP A 358 -4.18 -10.70 16.45
N GLU A 359 -3.21 -9.95 16.96
CA GLU A 359 -3.40 -9.01 18.05
C GLU A 359 -4.12 -7.74 17.57
N LEU A 360 -5.42 -7.66 17.87
CA LEU A 360 -6.36 -6.56 17.60
C LEU A 360 -5.89 -5.12 17.95
N ARG A 361 -4.73 -4.92 18.58
CA ARG A 361 -4.23 -3.62 19.05
C ARG A 361 -3.23 -2.94 18.10
N ALA A 362 -2.77 -3.63 17.08
CA ALA A 362 -1.62 -3.23 16.28
C ALA A 362 -1.94 -2.28 15.08
N THR A 363 -3.17 -1.78 14.95
CA THR A 363 -3.63 -1.03 13.76
C THR A 363 -3.12 0.42 13.65
N ALA A 364 -2.17 0.88 14.46
CA ALA A 364 -1.91 2.32 14.61
C ALA A 364 -0.44 2.81 14.64
N SER A 365 0.54 2.17 13.98
CA SER A 365 1.91 2.77 13.91
C SER A 365 2.41 3.19 12.53
N CYS A 366 1.77 2.79 11.43
CA CYS A 366 2.24 3.20 10.09
C CYS A 366 1.32 4.20 9.36
N GLY A 367 0.38 4.84 10.06
CA GLY A 367 -0.53 5.82 9.44
C GLY A 367 -1.53 6.53 10.36
N ALA A 368 -1.27 6.64 11.66
CA ALA A 368 -2.21 7.31 12.56
C ALA A 368 -1.79 8.75 12.85
N ALA A 369 -2.50 9.68 12.21
CA ALA A 369 -2.74 11.00 12.77
C ALA A 369 -3.20 10.84 14.23
N SER A 370 -2.62 11.66 15.10
CA SER A 370 -2.93 11.81 16.52
C SER A 370 -4.43 11.66 16.82
N THR A 371 -4.80 10.61 17.54
CA THR A 371 -6.04 10.63 18.34
C THR A 371 -5.63 11.05 19.76
N PRO A 372 -6.28 12.05 20.38
CA PRO A 372 -5.85 12.52 21.68
C PRO A 372 -6.07 11.41 22.72
N ALA A 373 -5.00 11.04 23.43
CA ALA A 373 -5.11 10.17 24.58
C ALA A 373 -6.13 10.77 25.56
N ALA A 374 -7.16 10.00 25.88
CA ALA A 374 -8.07 10.34 26.97
C ALA A 374 -7.25 10.50 28.26
N ALA A 375 -7.34 11.69 28.86
CA ALA A 375 -6.66 12.01 30.11
C ALA A 375 -6.97 10.94 31.18
N PRO A 376 -5.96 10.43 31.91
CA PRO A 376 -6.21 9.51 33.00
C PRO A 376 -6.98 10.25 34.10
N THR A 377 -8.17 9.77 34.41
CA THR A 377 -8.98 10.20 35.56
C THR A 377 -8.20 9.95 36.83
N THR A 378 -7.71 11.02 37.44
CA THR A 378 -7.11 11.03 38.77
C THR A 378 -8.13 10.54 39.79
N THR A 379 -8.02 9.27 40.19
CA THR A 379 -8.54 8.82 41.48
C THR A 379 -7.42 9.02 42.49
N THR A 380 -7.60 10.04 43.32
CA THR A 380 -6.82 10.30 44.52
C THR A 380 -6.85 9.08 45.43
N ASP A 381 -5.71 8.43 45.64
CA ASP A 381 -5.44 7.78 46.91
C ASP A 381 -4.24 8.42 47.58
N ARG A 382 -4.52 9.00 48.76
CA ARG A 382 -3.53 9.61 49.64
C ARG A 382 -2.97 8.49 50.50
N ARG A 383 -1.67 8.19 50.39
CA ARG A 383 -0.78 8.05 51.56
C ARG A 383 0.68 7.75 51.20
N ALA A 384 1.52 8.35 52.04
CA ALA A 384 2.91 8.02 52.35
C ALA A 384 4.01 8.55 51.39
N ARG A 385 4.61 9.63 51.89
CA ARG A 385 5.86 10.30 51.49
C ARG A 385 7.11 9.49 51.95
N PRO A 386 8.34 9.93 51.63
CA PRO A 386 9.36 9.14 50.91
C PRO A 386 10.57 8.77 51.79
N ARG A 387 11.57 8.11 51.21
CA ARG A 387 12.99 8.25 51.61
C ARG A 387 13.96 7.85 50.48
N LEU A 388 14.81 8.84 50.16
CA LEU A 388 16.10 8.87 49.44
C LEU A 388 16.13 8.49 47.96
#